data_AF-A0A8T4MTE5-F1
#
_entry.id   AF-A0A8T4MTE5-F1
#
_cell.length_a   1.000
_cell.length_b   1.000
_cell.length_c   1.000
_cell.angle_alpha   90.00
_cell.angle_beta   90.00
_cell.angle_gamma   90.00
#
_symmetry.space_group_name_H-M   'P 1'
#
loop_
_entity.id
_entity.type
_entity.pdbx_description
1 polymer ?
#
loop_
_entity_poly.entity_id
_entity_poly.type
_entity_poly.pdbx_seq_one_letter_code
_entity_poly.pdbx_strand_id
1 'polypeptide(L)'
;MIRHFRGKILHGLKHYLFNILLIWLAILFYRYNPYYKSFLLPLTQSALFYLALTYTVLGLFFYIILPIERIPKSKGLLIFQTFKRTLIDTWRYLKNFTLDTNHPPPKIEKHEKVAILFVLVKLYFLPLMLNFMFGNYEAVKSGLGTLPGLSTLLTINSFNNIIFPLLISLVFFIDTLFFTFGYTFEAGFLKNKIRSVETTALGWIVVLLCYPPFNGLFNNYSDWYANDNVFFYSSSLTFFVRIALILLLFVYVSATLSLGTKSSNLTNRGIVGYGPYRHVRHPAYISKNLFWWITIIPVMNIFAFLSMLSWSVVYFLRAITEERHLIQDPDYQAYCKKVKYRFIPGVW
;
A
#
# COMPACT_ATOMS: atom_id res chain seq x y z
N MET A 1 -24.28 -30.93 26.59
CA MET A 1 -23.70 -29.58 26.78
C MET A 1 -22.17 -29.53 26.69
N ILE A 2 -21.43 -30.34 27.47
CA ILE A 2 -19.94 -30.34 27.49
C ILE A 2 -19.29 -30.71 26.15
N ARG A 3 -19.81 -31.70 25.41
CA ARG A 3 -19.28 -32.09 24.07
C ARG A 3 -19.44 -30.97 23.03
N HIS A 4 -20.57 -30.26 23.06
CA HIS A 4 -20.85 -29.13 22.17
C HIS A 4 -19.91 -27.95 22.47
N PHE A 5 -19.66 -27.67 23.76
CA PHE A 5 -18.72 -26.64 24.20
C PHE A 5 -17.25 -26.97 23.83
N ARG A 6 -16.83 -28.24 23.97
CA ARG A 6 -15.50 -28.69 23.52
C ARG A 6 -15.32 -28.57 21.99
N GLY A 7 -16.33 -28.96 21.21
CA GLY A 7 -16.30 -28.83 19.75
C GLY A 7 -16.19 -27.38 19.28
N LYS A 8 -16.90 -26.46 19.96
CA LYS A 8 -16.82 -25.00 19.75
C LYS A 8 -15.39 -24.49 19.92
N ILE A 9 -14.78 -24.77 21.06
CA ILE A 9 -13.43 -24.28 21.39
C ILE A 9 -12.41 -24.83 20.40
N LEU A 10 -12.49 -26.14 20.09
CA LEU A 10 -11.57 -26.77 19.14
C LEU A 10 -11.65 -26.13 17.74
N HIS A 11 -12.86 -25.78 17.29
CA HIS A 11 -13.08 -25.11 16.01
C HIS A 11 -12.47 -23.70 15.99
N GLY A 12 -12.71 -22.89 17.03
CA GLY A 12 -12.11 -21.55 17.16
C GLY A 12 -10.60 -21.59 17.24
N LEU A 13 -10.04 -22.50 18.06
CA LEU A 13 -8.60 -22.69 18.19
C LEU A 13 -7.95 -23.09 16.86
N LYS A 14 -8.58 -23.96 16.07
CA LYS A 14 -8.08 -24.31 14.73
C LYS A 14 -7.93 -23.06 13.85
N HIS A 15 -8.95 -22.22 13.78
CA HIS A 15 -8.93 -20.99 12.97
C HIS A 15 -7.85 -20.01 13.43
N TYR A 16 -7.71 -19.87 14.75
CA TYR A 16 -6.71 -19.05 15.41
C TYR A 16 -5.27 -19.53 15.13
N LEU A 17 -5.00 -20.83 15.31
CA LEU A 17 -3.67 -21.42 15.12
C LEU A 17 -3.15 -21.21 13.70
N PHE A 18 -3.98 -21.41 12.67
CA PHE A 18 -3.55 -21.20 11.28
C PHE A 18 -3.29 -19.73 10.95
N ASN A 19 -4.03 -18.79 11.57
CA ASN A 19 -3.74 -17.36 11.39
C ASN A 19 -2.43 -16.97 12.08
N ILE A 20 -2.16 -17.50 13.28
CA ILE A 20 -0.88 -17.29 13.98
C ILE A 20 0.27 -17.85 13.19
N LEU A 21 0.15 -19.09 12.71
CA LEU A 21 1.19 -19.71 11.90
C LEU A 21 1.54 -18.83 10.71
N LEU A 22 0.54 -18.34 9.99
CA LEU A 22 0.72 -17.43 8.86
C LEU A 22 1.44 -16.13 9.26
N ILE A 23 1.02 -15.49 10.37
CA ILE A 23 1.62 -14.24 10.86
C ILE A 23 3.07 -14.46 11.27
N TRP A 24 3.37 -15.49 12.06
CA TRP A 24 4.72 -15.75 12.54
C TRP A 24 5.65 -16.22 11.43
N LEU A 25 5.18 -16.99 10.43
CA LEU A 25 5.95 -17.28 9.23
C LEU A 25 6.33 -16.00 8.48
N ALA A 26 5.43 -15.02 8.40
CA ALA A 26 5.76 -13.72 7.82
C ALA A 26 6.79 -12.96 8.66
N ILE A 27 6.68 -12.96 10.00
CA ILE A 27 7.69 -12.34 10.87
C ILE A 27 9.07 -12.98 10.68
N LEU A 28 9.14 -14.31 10.60
CA LEU A 28 10.38 -15.03 10.33
C LEU A 28 10.94 -14.63 8.95
N PHE A 29 10.10 -14.57 7.92
CA PHE A 29 10.51 -14.10 6.60
C PHE A 29 11.14 -12.70 6.65
N TYR A 30 10.48 -11.73 7.28
CA TYR A 30 11.01 -10.36 7.37
C TYR A 30 12.28 -10.23 8.22
N ARG A 31 12.45 -11.10 9.23
CA ARG A 31 13.61 -11.08 10.12
C ARG A 31 14.85 -11.74 9.51
N TYR A 32 14.66 -12.79 8.72
CA TYR A 32 15.74 -13.62 8.20
C TYR A 32 16.03 -13.44 6.71
N ASN A 33 15.11 -12.86 5.94
CA ASN A 33 15.39 -12.53 4.54
C ASN A 33 16.46 -11.41 4.47
N PRO A 34 17.59 -11.62 3.76
CA PRO A 34 18.70 -10.65 3.75
C PRO A 34 18.30 -9.26 3.26
N TYR A 35 17.45 -9.17 2.24
CA TYR A 35 16.99 -7.90 1.70
C TYR A 35 16.12 -7.14 2.70
N TYR A 36 15.11 -7.79 3.29
CA TYR A 36 14.23 -7.10 4.24
C TYR A 36 14.91 -6.78 5.57
N LYS A 37 15.87 -7.61 6.00
CA LYS A 37 16.66 -7.34 7.19
C LYS A 37 17.46 -6.04 7.07
N SER A 38 17.98 -5.72 5.87
CA SER A 38 18.71 -4.47 5.63
C SER A 38 17.77 -3.30 5.30
N PHE A 39 16.67 -3.56 4.58
CA PHE A 39 15.73 -2.52 4.16
C PHE A 39 14.82 -2.00 5.27
N LEU A 40 14.37 -2.87 6.19
CA LEU A 40 13.44 -2.49 7.25
C LEU A 40 14.19 -1.89 8.46
N LEU A 41 13.75 -0.70 8.88
CA LEU A 41 14.24 -0.05 10.10
C LEU A 41 14.05 -0.95 11.33
N PRO A 42 14.92 -0.84 12.35
CA PRO A 42 14.75 -1.58 13.60
C PRO A 42 13.39 -1.35 14.26
N LEU A 43 12.88 -0.11 14.24
CA LEU A 43 11.56 0.24 14.74
C LEU A 43 10.45 -0.51 13.99
N THR A 44 10.58 -0.65 12.67
CA THR A 44 9.64 -1.41 11.83
C THR A 44 9.61 -2.89 12.23
N GLN A 45 10.78 -3.51 12.40
CA GLN A 45 10.85 -4.92 12.80
C GLN A 45 10.25 -5.14 14.19
N SER A 46 10.51 -4.24 15.13
CA SER A 46 9.91 -4.26 16.46
C SER A 46 8.39 -4.07 16.41
N ALA A 47 7.89 -3.12 15.63
CA ALA A 47 6.45 -2.89 15.46
C ALA A 47 5.74 -4.12 14.89
N LEU A 48 6.30 -4.76 13.86
CA LEU A 48 5.75 -6.00 13.29
C LEU A 48 5.71 -7.12 14.34
N PHE A 49 6.78 -7.27 15.13
CA PHE A 49 6.83 -8.25 16.21
C PHE A 49 5.77 -7.97 17.28
N TYR A 50 5.61 -6.73 17.73
CA TYR A 50 4.59 -6.37 18.72
C TYR A 50 3.18 -6.55 18.17
N LEU A 51 2.91 -6.21 16.90
CA LEU A 51 1.62 -6.50 16.27
C LEU A 51 1.31 -8.01 16.24
N ALA A 52 2.30 -8.85 15.91
CA ALA A 52 2.16 -10.31 15.92
C ALA A 52 1.94 -10.85 17.35
N LEU A 53 2.64 -10.31 18.34
CA LEU A 53 2.48 -10.65 19.74
C LEU A 53 1.09 -10.25 20.27
N THR A 54 0.65 -9.03 19.97
CA THR A 54 -0.69 -8.54 20.31
C THR A 54 -1.77 -9.41 19.70
N TYR A 55 -1.65 -9.78 18.42
CA TYR A 55 -2.58 -10.71 17.78
C TYR A 55 -2.55 -12.09 18.43
N THR A 56 -1.37 -12.56 18.84
CA THR A 56 -1.23 -13.84 19.55
C THR A 56 -1.99 -13.82 20.87
N VAL A 57 -1.76 -12.81 21.71
CA VAL A 57 -2.43 -12.73 23.02
C VAL A 57 -3.92 -12.46 22.86
N LEU A 58 -4.31 -11.38 22.19
CA LEU A 58 -5.71 -10.94 22.10
C LEU A 58 -6.56 -11.84 21.19
N GLY A 59 -5.96 -12.40 20.15
CA GLY A 59 -6.63 -13.34 19.25
C GLY A 59 -7.09 -14.60 19.98
N LEU A 60 -6.30 -15.12 20.94
CA LEU A 60 -6.68 -16.30 21.71
C LEU A 60 -8.00 -16.07 22.45
N PHE A 61 -8.08 -14.97 23.19
CA PHE A 61 -9.29 -14.59 23.92
C PHE A 61 -10.48 -14.40 22.96
N PHE A 62 -10.26 -13.71 21.84
CA PHE A 62 -11.29 -13.45 20.84
C PHE A 62 -11.90 -14.76 20.27
N TYR A 63 -11.07 -15.73 19.87
CA TYR A 63 -11.55 -16.99 19.28
C TYR A 63 -12.15 -17.97 20.30
N ILE A 64 -11.84 -17.83 21.59
CA ILE A 64 -12.45 -18.64 22.66
C ILE A 64 -13.84 -18.10 23.03
N ILE A 65 -13.99 -16.77 23.12
CA ILE A 65 -15.22 -16.12 23.61
C ILE A 65 -16.32 -16.10 22.54
N LEU A 66 -15.96 -15.94 21.27
CA LEU A 66 -16.95 -15.78 20.19
C LEU A 66 -17.86 -17.01 20.00
N PRO A 67 -19.16 -16.82 19.74
CA PRO A 67 -20.05 -17.90 19.29
C PRO A 67 -19.59 -18.43 17.93
N ILE A 68 -19.73 -19.75 17.70
CA ILE A 68 -19.22 -20.44 16.49
C ILE A 68 -19.71 -19.75 15.22
N GLU A 69 -20.99 -19.38 15.17
CA GLU A 69 -21.63 -18.73 14.02
C GLU A 69 -21.00 -17.37 13.66
N ARG A 70 -20.33 -16.72 14.63
CA ARG A 70 -19.64 -15.45 14.43
C ARG A 70 -18.13 -15.61 14.22
N ILE A 71 -17.59 -16.83 14.29
CA ILE A 71 -16.18 -17.07 14.01
C ILE A 71 -15.93 -16.78 12.52
N PRO A 72 -15.11 -15.78 12.18
CA PRO A 72 -14.81 -15.50 10.78
C PRO A 72 -14.15 -16.72 10.13
N LYS A 73 -14.51 -17.01 8.88
CA LYS A 73 -13.75 -17.99 8.07
C LYS A 73 -12.30 -17.52 8.01
N SER A 74 -11.41 -18.28 8.66
CA SER A 74 -10.01 -17.92 8.80
C SER A 74 -9.33 -18.02 7.44
N LYS A 75 -8.76 -16.89 6.99
CA LYS A 75 -8.00 -16.86 5.73
C LYS A 75 -6.75 -17.73 5.84
N GLY A 76 -6.10 -17.79 7.01
CA GLY A 76 -4.97 -18.69 7.25
C GLY A 76 -5.36 -20.16 7.07
N LEU A 77 -6.50 -20.58 7.63
CA LEU A 77 -6.98 -21.95 7.45
C LEU A 77 -7.32 -22.25 5.98
N LEU A 78 -8.03 -21.35 5.31
CA LEU A 78 -8.38 -21.50 3.90
C LEU A 78 -7.12 -21.63 3.04
N ILE A 79 -6.14 -20.73 3.21
CA ILE A 79 -4.87 -20.76 2.47
C ILE A 79 -4.13 -22.08 2.71
N PHE A 80 -4.07 -22.56 3.95
CA PHE A 80 -3.41 -23.84 4.24
C PHE A 80 -4.13 -25.02 3.55
N GLN A 81 -5.46 -25.04 3.58
CA GLN A 81 -6.25 -26.07 2.90
C GLN A 81 -6.04 -26.03 1.38
N THR A 82 -6.09 -24.84 0.78
CA THR A 82 -5.82 -24.64 -0.64
C THR A 82 -4.39 -25.04 -1.01
N PHE A 83 -3.40 -24.71 -0.18
CA PHE A 83 -2.00 -25.08 -0.39
C PHE A 83 -1.83 -26.61 -0.36
N LYS A 84 -2.35 -27.27 0.68
CA LYS A 84 -2.30 -28.73 0.81
C LYS A 84 -2.97 -29.42 -0.38
N ARG A 85 -4.18 -28.97 -0.76
CA ARG A 85 -4.92 -29.52 -1.90
C ARG A 85 -4.14 -29.35 -3.19
N THR A 86 -3.69 -28.11 -3.47
CA THR A 86 -2.90 -27.79 -4.67
C THR A 86 -1.62 -28.62 -4.73
N LEU A 87 -0.90 -28.83 -3.62
CA LEU A 87 0.33 -29.62 -3.62
C LEU A 87 0.06 -31.10 -3.96
N ILE A 88 -1.00 -31.69 -3.41
CA ILE A 88 -1.41 -33.07 -3.72
C ILE A 88 -1.83 -33.19 -5.18
N ASP A 89 -2.63 -32.25 -5.68
CA ASP A 89 -3.14 -32.25 -7.05
C ASP A 89 -2.01 -32.00 -8.06
N THR A 90 -1.05 -31.12 -7.76
CA THR A 90 0.17 -30.92 -8.55
C THR A 90 0.99 -32.21 -8.60
N TRP A 91 1.19 -32.89 -7.47
CA TRP A 91 1.95 -34.15 -7.46
C TRP A 91 1.26 -35.25 -8.28
N ARG A 92 -0.06 -35.37 -8.17
CA ARG A 92 -0.87 -36.28 -9.01
C ARG A 92 -0.77 -35.93 -10.48
N TYR A 93 -0.89 -34.64 -10.82
CA TYR A 93 -0.74 -34.14 -12.18
C TYR A 93 0.65 -34.47 -12.74
N LEU A 94 1.73 -34.15 -12.02
CA LEU A 94 3.10 -34.43 -12.46
C LEU A 94 3.37 -35.93 -12.63
N LYS A 95 2.85 -36.77 -11.73
CA LYS A 95 3.00 -38.23 -11.83
C LYS A 95 2.29 -38.80 -13.06
N ASN A 96 1.13 -38.24 -13.41
CA ASN A 96 0.31 -38.69 -14.52
C ASN A 96 0.59 -37.93 -15.82
N PHE A 97 1.39 -36.85 -15.81
CA PHE A 97 1.60 -35.97 -16.96
C PHE A 97 2.20 -36.71 -18.16
N THR A 98 3.04 -37.71 -17.92
CA THR A 98 3.63 -38.57 -18.96
C THR A 98 2.71 -39.72 -19.39
N LEU A 99 1.65 -40.01 -18.62
CA LEU A 99 0.77 -41.16 -18.81
C LEU A 99 -0.62 -40.76 -19.37
N ASP A 100 -1.10 -39.57 -19.03
CA ASP A 100 -2.39 -39.02 -19.43
C ASP A 100 -2.28 -37.50 -19.58
N THR A 101 -2.17 -37.03 -20.83
CA THR A 101 -2.09 -35.61 -21.18
C THR A 101 -3.40 -34.86 -20.94
N ASN A 102 -4.52 -35.56 -20.72
CA ASN A 102 -5.83 -34.96 -20.46
C ASN A 102 -6.10 -34.76 -18.96
N HIS A 103 -5.21 -35.20 -18.07
CA HIS A 103 -5.39 -34.99 -16.64
C HIS A 103 -5.40 -33.48 -16.34
N PRO A 104 -6.46 -32.94 -15.71
CA PRO A 104 -6.58 -31.49 -15.52
C PRO A 104 -5.49 -30.98 -14.56
N PRO A 105 -4.94 -29.77 -14.81
CA PRO A 105 -4.01 -29.15 -13.89
C PRO A 105 -4.71 -28.74 -12.59
N PRO A 106 -3.96 -28.60 -11.49
CA PRO A 106 -4.49 -28.16 -10.21
C PRO A 106 -5.19 -26.80 -10.35
N LYS A 107 -6.39 -26.69 -9.79
CA LYS A 107 -7.23 -25.49 -9.88
C LYS A 107 -7.37 -24.81 -8.52
N ILE A 108 -7.16 -23.49 -8.51
CA ILE A 108 -7.45 -22.61 -7.38
C ILE A 108 -8.77 -21.93 -7.66
N GLU A 109 -9.72 -22.03 -6.73
CA GLU A 109 -11.03 -21.40 -6.88
C GLU A 109 -10.94 -19.87 -6.72
N LYS A 110 -11.92 -19.15 -7.29
CA LYS A 110 -11.94 -17.68 -7.26
C LYS A 110 -11.91 -17.14 -5.82
N HIS A 111 -12.67 -17.75 -4.92
CA HIS A 111 -12.76 -17.30 -3.53
C HIS A 111 -11.46 -17.54 -2.75
N GLU A 112 -10.74 -18.63 -3.05
CA GLU A 112 -9.43 -18.94 -2.47
C GLU A 112 -8.37 -17.98 -2.99
N LYS A 113 -8.37 -17.72 -4.31
CA LYS A 113 -7.47 -16.73 -4.92
C LYS A 113 -7.63 -15.37 -4.27
N VAL A 114 -8.87 -14.91 -4.06
CA VAL A 114 -9.14 -13.64 -3.36
C VAL A 114 -8.60 -13.65 -1.93
N ALA A 115 -8.74 -14.75 -1.19
CA ALA A 115 -8.21 -14.87 0.18
C ALA A 115 -6.68 -14.83 0.23
N ILE A 116 -6.01 -15.52 -0.71
CA ILE A 116 -4.54 -15.49 -0.85
C ILE A 116 -4.08 -14.07 -1.16
N LEU A 117 -4.65 -13.45 -2.20
CA LEU A 117 -4.29 -12.09 -2.62
C LEU A 117 -4.54 -11.07 -1.52
N PHE A 118 -5.65 -11.19 -0.78
CA PHE A 118 -5.91 -10.35 0.39
C PHE A 118 -4.77 -10.42 1.42
N VAL A 119 -4.31 -11.62 1.75
CA VAL A 119 -3.23 -11.81 2.71
C VAL A 119 -1.94 -11.22 2.15
N LEU A 120 -1.65 -11.44 0.88
CA LEU A 120 -0.46 -10.88 0.22
C LEU A 120 -0.45 -9.35 0.24
N VAL A 121 -1.59 -8.69 0.03
CA VAL A 121 -1.69 -7.22 0.16
C VAL A 121 -1.21 -6.79 1.54
N LYS A 122 -1.73 -7.41 2.60
CA LYS A 122 -1.36 -7.05 3.98
C LYS A 122 0.10 -7.39 4.27
N LEU A 123 0.53 -8.59 3.92
CA LEU A 123 1.90 -9.02 4.18
C LEU A 123 2.91 -8.12 3.48
N TYR A 124 2.63 -7.68 2.25
CA TYR A 124 3.53 -6.80 1.51
C TYR A 124 3.46 -5.34 1.99
N PHE A 125 2.27 -4.75 2.03
CA PHE A 125 2.15 -3.31 2.27
C PHE A 125 2.26 -2.90 3.73
N LEU A 126 1.86 -3.72 4.70
CA LEU A 126 1.93 -3.31 6.11
C LEU A 126 3.38 -3.07 6.58
N PRO A 127 4.34 -3.99 6.38
CA PRO A 127 5.75 -3.75 6.70
C PRO A 127 6.31 -2.53 5.97
N LEU A 128 5.95 -2.38 4.69
CA LEU A 128 6.44 -1.30 3.86
C LEU A 128 5.94 0.07 4.33
N MET A 129 4.65 0.20 4.63
CA MET A 129 4.06 1.45 5.10
C MET A 129 4.55 1.80 6.51
N LEU A 130 4.72 0.82 7.40
CA LEU A 130 5.36 1.06 8.70
C LEU A 130 6.78 1.58 8.53
N ASN A 131 7.54 1.02 7.58
CA ASN A 131 8.90 1.45 7.29
C ASN A 131 8.96 2.91 6.84
N PHE A 132 8.11 3.26 5.88
CA PHE A 132 8.04 4.64 5.40
C PHE A 132 7.50 5.59 6.48
N MET A 133 6.51 5.17 7.27
CA MET A 133 5.98 5.97 8.37
C MET A 133 7.04 6.28 9.41
N PHE A 134 7.80 5.29 9.89
CA PHE A 134 8.87 5.54 10.85
C PHE A 134 10.03 6.35 10.26
N GLY A 135 10.40 6.10 8.99
CA GLY A 135 11.42 6.89 8.32
C GLY A 135 11.04 8.37 8.20
N ASN A 136 9.81 8.65 7.76
CA ASN A 136 9.31 10.02 7.66
C ASN A 136 9.11 10.66 9.05
N TYR A 137 8.71 9.89 10.06
CA TYR A 137 8.61 10.37 11.44
C TYR A 137 9.96 10.84 11.98
N GLU A 138 11.02 10.05 11.81
CA GLU A 138 12.37 10.46 12.24
C GLU A 138 12.88 11.67 11.43
N ALA A 139 12.55 11.75 10.13
CA ALA A 139 12.87 12.93 9.32
C ALA A 139 12.16 14.20 9.82
N VAL A 140 10.87 14.10 10.19
CA VAL A 140 10.12 15.22 10.80
C VAL A 140 10.72 15.61 12.15
N LYS A 141 11.01 14.63 13.02
CA LYS A 141 11.60 14.86 14.34
C LYS A 141 12.97 15.54 14.22
N SER A 142 13.81 15.07 13.30
CA SER A 142 15.11 15.66 13.00
C SER A 142 14.96 17.09 12.47
N GLY A 143 14.06 17.32 11.51
CA GLY A 143 13.82 18.65 10.94
C GLY A 143 13.25 19.67 11.94
N LEU A 144 12.41 19.23 12.89
CA LEU A 144 11.95 20.08 13.99
C LEU A 144 13.09 20.47 14.94
N GLY A 145 14.04 19.56 15.18
CA GLY A 145 15.20 19.81 16.03
C GLY A 145 16.24 20.76 15.41
N THR A 146 16.20 20.99 14.10
CA THR A 146 17.13 21.89 13.38
C THR A 146 16.52 23.27 13.07
N LEU A 147 15.32 23.57 13.58
CA LEU A 147 14.68 24.86 13.36
C LEU A 147 15.50 26.01 13.98
N PRO A 148 15.89 27.03 13.19
CA PRO A 148 16.60 28.19 13.71
C PRO A 148 15.65 29.12 14.48
N GLY A 149 16.21 30.16 15.12
CA GLY A 149 15.43 31.24 15.73
C GLY A 149 14.52 31.96 14.71
N LEU A 150 13.46 32.59 15.22
CA LEU A 150 12.39 33.19 14.41
C LEU A 150 12.89 34.21 13.36
N SER A 151 13.91 34.99 13.69
CA SER A 151 14.50 36.00 12.79
C SER A 151 15.13 35.39 11.53
N THR A 152 15.73 34.20 11.64
CA THR A 152 16.38 33.49 10.52
C THR A 152 15.38 32.63 9.75
N LEU A 153 14.33 32.15 10.42
CA LEU A 153 13.33 31.24 9.86
C LEU A 153 12.60 31.82 8.63
N LEU A 154 12.34 33.13 8.63
CA LEU A 154 11.58 33.82 7.56
C LEU A 154 12.43 34.17 6.32
N THR A 155 13.67 33.67 6.22
CA THR A 155 14.52 33.90 5.05
C THR A 155 14.26 32.89 3.93
N ILE A 156 14.48 33.29 2.68
CA ILE A 156 14.44 32.38 1.52
C ILE A 156 15.40 31.19 1.71
N ASN A 157 16.57 31.46 2.28
CA ASN A 157 17.58 30.43 2.52
C ASN A 157 17.08 29.37 3.53
N SER A 158 16.48 29.79 4.64
CA SER A 158 15.89 28.87 5.61
C SER A 158 14.66 28.15 5.07
N PHE A 159 13.83 28.83 4.27
CA PHE A 159 12.73 28.16 3.60
C PHE A 159 13.20 27.02 2.71
N ASN A 160 14.19 27.30 1.85
CA ASN A 160 14.72 26.30 0.95
C ASN A 160 15.42 25.16 1.73
N ASN A 161 16.35 25.46 2.62
CA ASN A 161 17.19 24.40 3.20
C ASN A 161 16.56 23.65 4.36
N ILE A 162 15.55 24.23 5.04
CA ILE A 162 15.03 23.70 6.30
C ILE A 162 13.51 23.48 6.23
N ILE A 163 12.74 24.52 5.93
CA ILE A 163 11.27 24.46 6.00
C ILE A 163 10.71 23.52 4.92
N PHE A 164 11.17 23.65 3.67
CA PHE A 164 10.66 22.84 2.58
C PHE A 164 10.90 21.32 2.78
N PRO A 165 12.12 20.83 3.08
CA PRO A 165 12.33 19.41 3.37
C PRO A 165 11.51 18.90 4.56
N LEU A 166 11.34 19.73 5.60
CA LEU A 166 10.49 19.40 6.75
C LEU A 166 9.01 19.25 6.34
N LEU A 167 8.49 20.15 5.51
CA LEU A 167 7.11 20.08 5.01
C LEU A 167 6.89 18.85 4.14
N ILE A 168 7.84 18.49 3.27
CA ILE A 168 7.77 17.25 2.48
C ILE A 168 7.72 16.03 3.41
N SER A 169 8.62 15.98 4.38
CA SER A 169 8.70 14.87 5.35
C SER A 169 7.40 14.74 6.14
N LEU A 170 6.78 15.87 6.52
CA LEU A 170 5.49 15.90 7.21
C LEU A 170 4.35 15.38 6.32
N VAL A 171 4.31 15.79 5.05
CA VAL A 171 3.31 15.29 4.09
C VAL A 171 3.42 13.78 3.93
N PHE A 172 4.63 13.24 3.70
CA PHE A 172 4.80 11.80 3.53
C PHE A 172 4.61 11.02 4.83
N PHE A 173 4.92 11.60 5.99
CA PHE A 173 4.57 11.02 7.29
C PHE A 173 3.06 10.86 7.44
N ILE A 174 2.29 11.92 7.18
CA ILE A 174 0.82 11.87 7.26
C ILE A 174 0.28 10.82 6.28
N ASP A 175 0.75 10.84 5.02
CA ASP A 175 0.31 9.88 4.01
C ASP A 175 0.52 8.42 4.45
N THR A 176 1.76 8.11 4.82
CA THR A 176 2.15 6.74 5.21
C THR A 176 1.55 6.30 6.55
N LEU A 177 1.22 7.23 7.46
CA LEU A 177 0.46 6.96 8.67
C LEU A 177 -0.96 6.47 8.36
N PHE A 178 -1.67 7.16 7.46
CA PHE A 178 -3.03 6.76 7.07
C PHE A 178 -3.06 5.41 6.33
N PHE A 179 -2.10 5.17 5.43
CA PHE A 179 -1.97 3.85 4.79
C PHE A 179 -1.59 2.75 5.78
N THR A 180 -0.68 3.01 6.72
CA THR A 180 -0.34 2.07 7.81
C THR A 180 -1.58 1.71 8.61
N PHE A 181 -2.37 2.71 9.01
CA PHE A 181 -3.63 2.50 9.73
C PHE A 181 -4.59 1.63 8.91
N GLY A 182 -4.76 1.94 7.61
CA GLY A 182 -5.62 1.18 6.71
C GLY A 182 -5.22 -0.29 6.61
N TYR A 183 -3.94 -0.62 6.49
CA TYR A 183 -3.51 -2.03 6.44
C TYR A 183 -3.58 -2.75 7.79
N THR A 184 -3.40 -2.03 8.90
CA THR A 184 -3.40 -2.59 10.25
C THR A 184 -4.82 -2.90 10.73
N PHE A 185 -5.74 -1.94 10.60
CA PHE A 185 -7.06 -2.00 11.24
C PHE A 185 -8.20 -2.16 10.25
N GLU A 186 -9.13 -3.06 10.56
CA GLU A 186 -10.40 -3.22 9.87
C GLU A 186 -11.53 -3.33 10.89
N ALA A 187 -12.48 -2.39 10.84
CA ALA A 187 -13.64 -2.42 11.73
C ALA A 187 -14.90 -1.94 11.00
N GLY A 188 -16.05 -2.52 11.39
CA GLY A 188 -17.33 -2.18 10.77
C GLY A 188 -17.70 -0.71 10.95
N PHE A 189 -17.49 -0.17 12.15
CA PHE A 189 -17.80 1.23 12.48
C PHE A 189 -16.90 2.23 11.72
N LEU A 190 -15.69 1.84 11.34
CA LEU A 190 -14.79 2.64 10.51
C LEU A 190 -15.16 2.63 9.03
N LYS A 191 -16.13 1.81 8.62
CA LYS A 191 -16.55 1.61 7.22
C LYS A 191 -15.37 1.32 6.27
N ASN A 192 -14.35 0.60 6.77
CA ASN A 192 -13.10 0.35 6.05
C ASN A 192 -12.80 -1.13 5.80
N LYS A 193 -13.80 -1.99 5.98
CA LYS A 193 -13.71 -3.42 5.64
C LYS A 193 -13.45 -3.59 4.15
N ILE A 194 -12.53 -4.48 3.81
CA ILE A 194 -12.25 -4.80 2.41
C ILE A 194 -13.44 -5.53 1.78
N ARG A 195 -14.00 -4.94 0.72
CA ARG A 195 -15.08 -5.50 -0.12
C ARG A 195 -14.53 -6.45 -1.18
N SER A 196 -13.44 -6.07 -1.84
CA SER A 196 -12.79 -6.87 -2.89
C SER A 196 -11.29 -6.56 -3.00
N VAL A 197 -10.56 -7.44 -3.68
CA VAL A 197 -9.13 -7.32 -3.98
C VAL A 197 -8.94 -7.44 -5.49
N GLU A 198 -8.03 -6.65 -6.06
CA GLU A 198 -7.63 -6.77 -7.47
C GLU A 198 -7.10 -8.18 -7.74
N THR A 199 -7.58 -8.84 -8.80
CA THR A 199 -7.34 -10.28 -9.05
C THR A 199 -6.46 -10.56 -10.25
N THR A 200 -6.15 -9.53 -11.05
CA THR A 200 -5.38 -9.67 -12.29
C THR A 200 -3.89 -9.47 -12.04
N ALA A 201 -3.08 -10.19 -12.80
CA ALA A 201 -1.63 -10.04 -12.74
C ALA A 201 -1.19 -8.61 -13.11
N LEU A 202 -1.79 -8.01 -14.14
CA LEU A 202 -1.44 -6.66 -14.59
C LEU A 202 -1.61 -5.61 -13.49
N GLY A 203 -2.74 -5.62 -12.77
CA GLY A 203 -2.97 -4.67 -11.68
C GLY A 203 -1.95 -4.82 -10.55
N TRP A 204 -1.60 -6.07 -10.21
CA TRP A 204 -0.56 -6.36 -9.23
C TRP A 204 0.82 -5.90 -9.70
N ILE A 205 1.24 -6.27 -10.91
CA ILE A 205 2.56 -5.92 -11.46
C ILE A 205 2.73 -4.40 -11.48
N VAL A 206 1.77 -3.67 -12.03
CA VAL A 206 1.85 -2.20 -12.16
C VAL A 206 1.94 -1.52 -10.79
N VAL A 207 1.17 -1.98 -9.81
CA VAL A 207 1.27 -1.43 -8.46
C VAL A 207 2.60 -1.80 -7.82
N LEU A 208 3.04 -3.06 -7.92
CA LEU A 208 4.31 -3.51 -7.32
C LEU A 208 5.51 -2.76 -7.90
N LEU A 209 5.54 -2.46 -9.20
CA LEU A 209 6.59 -1.64 -9.82
C LEU A 209 6.75 -0.26 -9.17
N CYS A 210 5.74 0.24 -8.47
CA CYS A 210 5.81 1.52 -7.74
C CYS A 210 6.48 1.40 -6.36
N TYR A 211 6.86 0.21 -5.90
CA TYR A 211 7.31 -0.04 -4.54
C TYR A 211 8.54 -0.96 -4.45
N PRO A 212 9.44 -0.80 -3.45
CA PRO A 212 10.58 -1.68 -3.24
C PRO A 212 10.20 -3.14 -2.94
N PRO A 213 11.01 -4.13 -3.36
CA PRO A 213 12.22 -4.01 -4.18
C PRO A 213 11.95 -3.79 -5.69
N PHE A 214 10.71 -3.94 -6.12
CA PHE A 214 10.37 -4.03 -7.55
C PHE A 214 10.60 -2.72 -8.31
N ASN A 215 10.41 -1.57 -7.67
CA ASN A 215 10.78 -0.28 -8.27
C ASN A 215 12.29 -0.18 -8.57
N GLY A 216 13.15 -0.76 -7.71
CA GLY A 216 14.58 -0.83 -7.95
C GLY A 216 14.94 -1.70 -9.16
N LEU A 217 14.20 -2.80 -9.38
CA LEU A 217 14.36 -3.62 -10.58
C LEU A 217 13.95 -2.85 -11.84
N PHE A 218 12.90 -2.04 -11.77
CA PHE A 218 12.47 -1.20 -12.89
C PHE A 218 13.44 -0.03 -13.15
N ASN A 219 14.03 0.54 -12.09
CA ASN A 219 15.06 1.58 -12.21
C ASN A 219 16.25 1.12 -13.07
N ASN A 220 16.60 -0.17 -13.08
CA ASN A 220 17.67 -0.69 -13.94
C ASN A 220 17.40 -0.52 -15.45
N TYR A 221 16.14 -0.30 -15.83
CA TYR A 221 15.72 -0.04 -17.22
C TYR A 221 15.29 1.41 -17.44
N SER A 222 14.80 2.08 -16.40
CA SER A 222 14.32 3.47 -16.45
C SER A 222 14.78 4.24 -15.22
N ASP A 223 15.94 4.90 -15.34
CA ASP A 223 16.60 5.60 -14.23
C ASP A 223 15.71 6.63 -13.54
N TRP A 224 15.79 6.71 -12.22
CA TRP A 224 15.01 7.68 -11.44
C TRP A 224 15.74 9.04 -11.35
N TYR A 225 15.30 10.02 -12.15
CA TYR A 225 15.90 11.37 -12.18
C TYR A 225 15.27 12.37 -11.20
N ALA A 226 14.07 12.09 -10.67
CA ALA A 226 13.37 13.03 -9.80
C ALA A 226 14.07 13.15 -8.44
N ASN A 227 14.26 14.40 -8.00
CA ASN A 227 14.83 14.72 -6.70
C ASN A 227 13.89 15.61 -5.90
N ASP A 228 13.34 15.08 -4.81
CA ASP A 228 12.37 15.79 -3.97
C ASP A 228 12.94 17.09 -3.37
N ASN A 229 14.27 17.18 -3.20
CA ASN A 229 14.98 18.33 -2.65
C ASN A 229 15.76 19.12 -3.72
N VAL A 230 15.33 19.07 -4.99
CA VAL A 230 16.04 19.73 -6.09
C VAL A 230 16.23 21.25 -5.86
N PHE A 231 17.36 21.77 -6.33
CA PHE A 231 17.65 23.20 -6.42
C PHE A 231 17.64 23.65 -7.88
N PHE A 232 17.17 24.87 -8.10
CA PHE A 232 17.17 25.52 -9.41
C PHE A 232 18.32 26.54 -9.49
N TYR A 233 18.52 27.10 -10.69
CA TYR A 233 19.63 28.02 -11.00
C TYR A 233 19.82 29.16 -9.97
N SER A 234 18.74 29.70 -9.41
CA SER A 234 18.81 30.71 -8.35
C SER A 234 17.99 30.32 -7.12
N SER A 235 18.38 30.86 -5.95
CA SER A 235 17.68 30.61 -4.68
C SER A 235 16.24 31.14 -4.70
N SER A 236 16.00 32.30 -5.34
CA SER A 236 14.67 32.87 -5.51
C SER A 236 13.79 32.01 -6.42
N LEU A 237 14.32 31.50 -7.54
CA LEU A 237 13.58 30.58 -8.40
C LEU A 237 13.23 29.29 -7.65
N THR A 238 14.21 28.74 -6.92
CA THR A 238 14.02 27.56 -6.07
C THR A 238 12.89 27.78 -5.08
N PHE A 239 12.84 28.95 -4.43
CA PHE A 239 11.80 29.31 -3.48
C PHE A 239 10.40 29.29 -4.10
N PHE A 240 10.20 30.01 -5.21
CA PHE A 240 8.89 30.06 -5.87
C PHE A 240 8.45 28.71 -6.42
N VAL A 241 9.35 27.94 -7.02
CA VAL A 241 9.03 26.59 -7.50
C VAL A 241 8.67 25.68 -6.34
N ARG A 242 9.39 25.76 -5.21
CA ARG A 242 9.10 24.96 -4.01
C ARG A 242 7.75 25.28 -3.37
N ILE A 243 7.30 26.54 -3.44
CA ILE A 243 5.92 26.89 -3.06
C ILE A 243 4.92 26.12 -3.95
N ALA A 244 5.12 26.11 -5.27
CA ALA A 244 4.26 25.36 -6.18
C ALA A 244 4.29 23.85 -5.90
N LEU A 245 5.46 23.29 -5.61
CA LEU A 245 5.62 21.88 -5.22
C LEU A 245 4.87 21.56 -3.92
N ILE A 246 4.92 22.43 -2.91
CA ILE A 246 4.14 22.26 -1.67
C ILE A 246 2.63 22.27 -1.96
N LEU A 247 2.15 23.14 -2.87
CA LEU A 247 0.73 23.14 -3.25
C LEU A 247 0.30 21.83 -3.90
N LEU A 248 1.14 21.24 -4.76
CA LEU A 248 0.90 19.90 -5.33
C LEU A 248 0.87 18.82 -4.23
N LEU A 249 1.82 18.86 -3.29
CA LEU A 249 1.86 17.94 -2.16
C LEU A 249 0.68 18.13 -1.19
N PHE A 250 0.16 19.34 -1.08
CA PHE A 250 -1.06 19.62 -0.33
C PHE A 250 -2.27 18.93 -0.97
N VAL A 251 -2.41 19.00 -2.30
CA VAL A 251 -3.46 18.24 -3.01
C VAL A 251 -3.26 16.73 -2.80
N TYR A 252 -2.02 16.24 -2.91
CA TYR A 252 -1.67 14.84 -2.65
C TYR A 252 -2.12 14.38 -1.25
N VAL A 253 -1.71 15.07 -0.19
CA VAL A 253 -2.05 14.66 1.19
C VAL A 253 -3.53 14.86 1.49
N SER A 254 -4.18 15.88 0.92
CA SER A 254 -5.63 16.09 1.08
C SER A 254 -6.46 14.94 0.50
N ALA A 255 -5.95 14.28 -0.56
CA ALA A 255 -6.56 13.07 -1.11
C ALA A 255 -6.45 11.92 -0.10
N THR A 256 -5.27 11.71 0.50
CA THR A 256 -5.09 10.69 1.54
C THR A 256 -5.94 10.95 2.78
N LEU A 257 -6.05 12.20 3.23
CA LEU A 257 -6.94 12.58 4.33
C LEU A 257 -8.41 12.30 3.98
N SER A 258 -8.80 12.49 2.71
CA SER A 258 -10.14 12.18 2.25
C SER A 258 -10.41 10.68 2.21
N LEU A 259 -9.43 9.85 1.84
CA LEU A 259 -9.53 8.39 1.94
C LEU A 259 -9.64 7.91 3.39
N GLY A 260 -8.90 8.54 4.30
CA GLY A 260 -8.95 8.27 5.73
C GLY A 260 -8.65 6.80 6.04
N THR A 261 -9.56 6.14 6.74
CA THR A 261 -9.42 4.74 7.15
C THR A 261 -9.46 3.74 6.00
N LYS A 262 -9.84 4.18 4.79
CA LYS A 262 -9.94 3.37 3.57
C LYS A 262 -8.65 3.34 2.74
N SER A 263 -7.63 4.12 3.13
CA SER A 263 -6.35 4.20 2.42
C SER A 263 -5.71 2.81 2.27
N SER A 264 -5.64 2.34 1.04
CA SER A 264 -5.08 1.02 0.70
C SER A 264 -4.86 0.90 -0.81
N ASN A 265 -3.92 0.05 -1.21
CA ASN A 265 -3.66 -0.35 -2.57
C ASN A 265 -4.31 -1.69 -2.86
N LEU A 266 -4.66 -1.95 -4.12
CA LEU A 266 -5.18 -3.23 -4.61
C LEU A 266 -6.47 -3.71 -3.94
N THR A 267 -7.13 -2.90 -3.09
CA THR A 267 -8.35 -3.29 -2.40
C THR A 267 -9.44 -2.23 -2.55
N ASN A 268 -10.69 -2.69 -2.66
CA ASN A 268 -11.86 -1.82 -2.55
C ASN A 268 -12.33 -1.82 -1.10
N ARG A 269 -12.30 -0.65 -0.44
CA ARG A 269 -12.80 -0.44 0.93
C ARG A 269 -14.01 0.51 0.97
N GLY A 270 -14.66 0.68 -0.16
CA GLY A 270 -15.73 1.64 -0.39
C GLY A 270 -15.22 2.92 -1.06
N ILE A 271 -16.12 3.57 -1.79
CA ILE A 271 -15.78 4.70 -2.65
C ILE A 271 -15.77 6.01 -1.87
N VAL A 272 -14.90 6.93 -2.28
CA VAL A 272 -14.76 8.29 -1.73
C VAL A 272 -14.90 9.26 -2.88
N GLY A 273 -15.81 10.23 -2.73
CA GLY A 273 -16.12 11.24 -3.76
C GLY A 273 -16.18 12.67 -3.23
N TYR A 274 -15.56 12.94 -2.08
CA TYR A 274 -15.46 14.27 -1.47
C TYR A 274 -13.99 14.72 -1.38
N GLY A 275 -13.77 15.98 -0.98
CA GLY A 275 -12.43 16.57 -0.99
C GLY A 275 -11.92 16.74 -2.42
N PRO A 276 -10.65 16.46 -2.74
CA PRO A 276 -10.13 16.61 -4.09
C PRO A 276 -10.76 15.60 -5.09
N TYR A 277 -11.31 14.49 -4.60
CA TYR A 277 -12.04 13.51 -5.41
C TYR A 277 -13.33 14.07 -6.03
N ARG A 278 -13.84 15.22 -5.58
CA ARG A 278 -15.01 15.84 -6.22
C ARG A 278 -14.70 16.42 -7.61
N HIS A 279 -13.41 16.65 -7.89
CA HIS A 279 -12.95 17.33 -9.10
C HIS A 279 -12.37 16.36 -10.13
N VAL A 280 -11.55 15.42 -9.68
CA VAL A 280 -10.89 14.40 -10.51
C VAL A 280 -10.81 13.08 -9.76
N ARG A 281 -10.79 11.94 -10.47
CA ARG A 281 -10.80 10.61 -9.84
C ARG A 281 -9.46 10.22 -9.20
N HIS A 282 -8.33 10.75 -9.68
CA HIS A 282 -6.98 10.40 -9.22
C HIS A 282 -6.13 11.63 -8.83
N PRO A 283 -6.57 12.43 -7.85
CA PRO A 283 -5.90 13.68 -7.48
C PRO A 283 -4.49 13.47 -6.94
N ALA A 284 -4.25 12.39 -6.17
CA ALA A 284 -2.92 12.05 -5.66
C ALA A 284 -1.95 11.71 -6.80
N TYR A 285 -2.40 10.96 -7.81
CA TYR A 285 -1.54 10.53 -8.92
C TYR A 285 -1.12 11.71 -9.79
N ILE A 286 -2.04 12.58 -10.19
CA ILE A 286 -1.70 13.74 -11.02
C ILE A 286 -0.79 14.72 -10.27
N SER A 287 -1.06 14.98 -8.99
CA SER A 287 -0.26 15.92 -8.20
C SER A 287 1.17 15.42 -7.99
N LYS A 288 1.33 14.12 -7.71
CA LYS A 288 2.63 13.49 -7.54
C LYS A 288 3.41 13.42 -8.87
N ASN A 289 2.73 13.12 -9.96
CA ASN A 289 3.37 13.07 -11.27
C ASN A 289 3.85 14.46 -11.72
N LEU A 290 3.02 15.51 -11.56
CA LEU A 290 3.43 16.89 -11.82
C LEU A 290 4.58 17.34 -10.91
N PHE A 291 4.56 16.94 -9.63
CA PHE A 291 5.67 17.20 -8.72
C PHE A 291 6.98 16.65 -9.29
N TRP A 292 7.00 15.38 -9.73
CA TRP A 292 8.20 14.77 -10.30
C TRP A 292 8.64 15.38 -11.64
N TRP A 293 7.69 15.74 -12.51
CA TRP A 293 8.02 16.45 -13.75
C TRP A 293 8.71 17.79 -13.49
N ILE A 294 8.29 18.53 -12.46
CA ILE A 294 8.95 19.78 -12.07
C ILE A 294 10.34 19.51 -11.48
N THR A 295 10.50 18.47 -10.66
CA THR A 295 11.79 18.23 -10.00
C THR A 295 12.90 17.76 -10.94
N ILE A 296 12.56 17.25 -12.12
CA ILE A 296 13.57 16.88 -13.12
C ILE A 296 14.02 18.04 -14.02
N ILE A 297 13.35 19.19 -13.98
CA ILE A 297 13.67 20.34 -14.86
C ILE A 297 15.16 20.71 -14.83
N PRO A 298 15.83 20.81 -13.67
CA PRO A 298 17.25 21.19 -13.62
C PRO A 298 18.22 20.17 -14.25
N VAL A 299 17.79 18.92 -14.39
CA VAL A 299 18.59 17.82 -14.97
C VAL A 299 18.00 17.33 -16.29
N MET A 300 17.10 18.11 -16.89
CA MET A 300 16.32 17.70 -18.04
C MET A 300 17.22 17.43 -19.26
N ASN A 301 17.20 16.18 -19.71
CA ASN A 301 17.77 15.73 -20.98
C ASN A 301 16.83 14.66 -21.57
N ILE A 302 17.13 14.14 -22.76
CA ILE A 302 16.24 13.17 -23.43
C ILE A 302 16.02 11.89 -22.59
N PHE A 303 17.04 11.42 -21.87
CA PHE A 303 16.92 10.24 -20.99
C PHE A 303 16.05 10.53 -19.77
N ALA A 304 16.23 11.68 -19.12
CA ALA A 304 15.41 12.11 -18.00
C ALA A 304 13.94 12.27 -18.41
N PHE A 305 13.69 12.87 -19.58
CA PHE A 305 12.35 13.03 -20.13
C PHE A 305 11.69 11.67 -20.43
N LEU A 306 12.38 10.79 -21.18
CA LEU A 306 11.86 9.48 -21.54
C LEU A 306 11.63 8.59 -20.31
N SER A 307 12.52 8.66 -19.32
CA SER A 307 12.34 7.94 -18.07
C SER A 307 11.13 8.47 -17.30
N MET A 308 10.99 9.79 -17.15
CA MET A 308 9.83 10.36 -16.46
C MET A 308 8.51 10.08 -17.18
N LEU A 309 8.54 10.03 -18.52
CA LEU A 309 7.41 9.58 -19.33
C LEU A 309 7.07 8.12 -19.04
N SER A 310 8.05 7.23 -18.94
CA SER A 310 7.84 5.82 -18.60
C SER A 310 7.17 5.67 -17.22
N TRP A 311 7.63 6.42 -16.22
CA TRP A 311 7.04 6.45 -14.88
C TRP A 311 5.62 7.01 -14.87
N SER A 312 5.36 8.01 -15.71
CA SER A 312 4.01 8.55 -15.93
C SER A 312 3.08 7.52 -16.55
N VAL A 313 3.57 6.69 -17.49
CA VAL A 313 2.82 5.57 -18.05
C VAL A 313 2.53 4.51 -16.98
N VAL A 314 3.47 4.18 -16.09
CA VAL A 314 3.23 3.25 -14.97
C VAL A 314 2.11 3.77 -14.07
N TYR A 315 2.12 5.05 -13.70
CA TYR A 315 1.06 5.65 -12.87
C TYR A 315 -0.28 5.75 -13.61
N PHE A 316 -0.26 5.99 -14.92
CA PHE A 316 -1.45 5.92 -15.75
C PHE A 316 -2.05 4.51 -15.75
N LEU A 317 -1.25 3.48 -16.01
CA LEU A 317 -1.68 2.08 -15.97
C LEU A 317 -2.19 1.69 -14.58
N ARG A 318 -1.58 2.22 -13.52
CA ARG A 318 -2.01 2.01 -12.14
C ARG A 318 -3.43 2.52 -11.95
N ALA A 319 -3.71 3.74 -12.39
CA ALA A 319 -5.06 4.31 -12.35
C ALA A 319 -6.05 3.46 -13.14
N ILE A 320 -5.72 3.07 -14.38
CA ILE A 320 -6.64 2.30 -15.24
C ILE A 320 -6.94 0.91 -14.65
N THR A 321 -5.93 0.21 -14.14
CA THR A 321 -6.14 -1.10 -13.50
C THR A 321 -6.97 -0.98 -12.23
N GLU A 322 -6.73 0.07 -11.44
CA GLU A 322 -7.53 0.39 -10.26
C GLU A 322 -8.99 0.68 -10.63
N GLU A 323 -9.26 1.55 -11.61
CA GLU A 323 -10.64 1.84 -12.04
C GLU A 323 -11.34 0.58 -12.57
N ARG A 324 -10.63 -0.27 -13.31
CA ARG A 324 -11.19 -1.54 -13.82
C ARG A 324 -11.55 -2.51 -12.69
N HIS A 325 -10.83 -2.47 -11.58
CA HIS A 325 -11.23 -3.20 -10.36
C HIS A 325 -12.43 -2.53 -9.68
N LEU A 326 -12.40 -1.21 -9.51
CA LEU A 326 -13.42 -0.46 -8.78
C LEU A 326 -14.77 -0.38 -9.52
N ILE A 327 -14.80 -0.41 -10.85
CA ILE A 327 -16.04 -0.34 -11.65
C ILE A 327 -17.00 -1.50 -11.41
N GLN A 328 -16.53 -2.58 -10.78
CA GLN A 328 -17.38 -3.68 -10.33
C GLN A 328 -18.29 -3.27 -9.16
N ASP A 329 -17.97 -2.18 -8.45
CA ASP A 329 -18.78 -1.61 -7.38
C ASP A 329 -19.79 -0.59 -7.97
N PRO A 330 -21.11 -0.77 -7.77
CA PRO A 330 -22.14 0.19 -8.23
C PRO A 330 -21.92 1.62 -7.72
N ASP A 331 -21.36 1.78 -6.51
CA ASP A 331 -21.03 3.10 -5.94
C ASP A 331 -20.00 3.82 -6.81
N TYR A 332 -19.04 3.07 -7.38
CA TYR A 332 -17.99 3.62 -8.24
C TYR A 332 -18.55 3.99 -9.61
N GLN A 333 -19.45 3.18 -10.17
CA GLN A 333 -20.15 3.52 -11.42
C GLN A 333 -20.94 4.83 -11.29
N ALA A 334 -21.66 5.01 -10.16
CA ALA A 334 -22.38 6.24 -9.86
C ALA A 334 -21.41 7.43 -9.69
N TYR A 335 -20.25 7.20 -9.07
CA TYR A 335 -19.22 8.21 -8.93
C TYR A 335 -18.61 8.65 -10.27
N CYS A 336 -18.29 7.72 -11.18
CA CYS A 336 -17.80 8.03 -12.52
C CYS A 336 -18.77 8.89 -13.35
N LYS A 337 -20.09 8.77 -13.12
CA LYS A 337 -21.09 9.63 -13.76
C LYS A 337 -21.04 11.08 -13.26
N LYS A 338 -20.67 11.27 -11.98
CA LYS A 338 -20.56 12.60 -11.35
C LYS A 338 -19.23 13.26 -11.67
N VAL A 339 -18.12 12.52 -11.54
CA VAL A 339 -16.76 13.01 -11.74
C VAL A 339 -16.21 12.39 -13.01
N LYS A 340 -16.28 13.15 -14.10
CA LYS A 340 -15.95 12.67 -15.45
C LYS A 340 -14.44 12.49 -15.67
N TYR A 341 -13.65 13.38 -15.08
CA TYR A 341 -12.21 13.49 -15.33
C TYR A 341 -11.36 12.58 -14.44
N ARG A 342 -10.32 11.96 -15.01
CA ARG A 342 -9.38 11.13 -14.24
C ARG A 342 -8.33 11.95 -13.53
N PHE A 343 -7.66 12.83 -14.27
CA PHE A 343 -6.46 13.52 -13.81
C PHE A 343 -6.56 15.03 -13.95
N ILE A 344 -6.97 15.53 -15.12
CA ILE A 344 -7.01 16.95 -15.43
C ILE A 344 -8.41 17.30 -15.95
N PRO A 345 -9.10 18.28 -15.32
CA PRO A 345 -10.38 18.75 -15.83
C PRO A 345 -10.29 19.23 -17.27
N GLY A 346 -11.21 18.79 -18.13
CA GLY A 346 -11.31 19.22 -19.53
C GLY A 346 -10.43 18.46 -20.52
N VAL A 347 -9.47 17.65 -20.07
CA VAL A 347 -8.63 16.82 -20.95
C VAL A 347 -9.21 15.42 -21.08
N TRP A 348 -9.43 14.74 -19.96
CA TRP A 348 -9.98 13.38 -19.93
C TRP A 348 -10.42 12.91 -18.54
#